data_AF-A0A1G7TMP2-F1
#
_entry.id   AF-A0A1G7TMP2-F1
#
_cell.length_a   1.000
_cell.length_b   1.000
_cell.length_c   1.000
_cell.angle_alpha   90.00
_cell.angle_beta   90.00
_cell.angle_gamma   90.00
#
_symmetry.space_group_name_H-M   'P 1'
#
loop_
_entity.id
_entity.type
_entity.pdbx_description
1 polymer ?
#
loop_
_entity_poly.entity_id
_entity_poly.type
_entity_poly.pdbx_seq_one_letter_code
_entity_poly.pdbx_strand_id
1 'polypeptide(L)'
;MHSIIVVRADWDDEAGVWVATSSDIDGLALEAASVDALYDKVANALPDLLELNNNGDFDLGHDVPFHMVAAKTGRIPALQH
;
A
#
# COMPACT_ATOMS: atom_id res chain seq x y z
N MET A 1 -10.02 -13.82 -10.13
CA MET A 1 -10.85 -12.59 -10.23
C MET A 1 -10.78 -11.83 -8.92
N HIS A 2 -9.58 -11.40 -8.54
CA HIS A 2 -9.41 -10.30 -7.60
C HIS A 2 -9.79 -9.04 -8.36
N SER A 3 -10.92 -8.44 -8.01
CA SER A 3 -11.47 -7.28 -8.73
C SER A 3 -10.86 -5.96 -8.26
N ILE A 4 -10.04 -5.98 -7.20
CA ILE A 4 -9.41 -4.80 -6.61
C ILE A 4 -8.10 -5.20 -5.94
N ILE A 5 -7.04 -4.43 -6.19
CA ILE A 5 -5.75 -4.60 -5.52
C ILE A 5 -5.84 -3.93 -4.14
N VAL A 6 -5.47 -4.66 -3.08
CA VAL A 6 -5.47 -4.09 -1.73
C VAL A 6 -4.03 -3.80 -1.30
N VAL A 7 -3.76 -2.53 -1.04
CA VAL A 7 -2.47 -2.05 -0.53
C VAL A 7 -2.62 -1.68 0.93
N ARG A 8 -1.79 -2.28 1.79
CA ARG A 8 -1.74 -1.99 3.23
C ARG A 8 -0.56 -1.07 3.52
N ALA A 9 -0.87 0.12 4.02
CA ALA A 9 0.12 1.06 4.50
C ALA A 9 0.17 1.02 6.03
N ASP A 10 1.32 0.65 6.59
CA ASP A 10 1.55 0.65 8.04
C ASP A 10 2.51 1.79 8.40
N TRP A 11 2.31 2.41 9.56
CA TRP A 11 3.21 3.46 10.04
C TRP A 11 4.37 2.81 10.79
N ASP A 12 5.58 2.99 10.28
CA ASP A 12 6.81 2.64 10.97
C ASP A 12 7.24 3.79 11.88
N ASP A 13 7.15 3.57 13.19
CA ASP A 13 7.51 4.59 14.20
C ASP A 13 9.02 4.75 14.36
N GLU A 14 9.81 3.70 14.08
CA GLU A 14 11.26 3.73 14.19
C GLU A 14 11.90 4.54 13.06
N ALA A 15 11.35 4.41 11.84
CA ALA A 15 11.79 5.13 10.66
C ALA A 15 11.02 6.46 10.43
N GLY A 16 9.84 6.62 11.05
CA GLY A 16 9.00 7.81 10.89
C GLY A 16 8.40 7.94 9.48
N VAL A 17 8.08 6.80 8.85
CA VAL A 17 7.53 6.73 7.49
C VAL A 17 6.38 5.74 7.41
N TRP A 18 5.51 5.93 6.43
CA TRP A 18 4.52 4.95 6.02
C TRP A 18 5.16 3.94 5.07
N VAL A 19 4.85 2.66 5.25
CA VAL A 19 5.34 1.56 4.41
C VAL A 19 4.15 0.84 3.77
N ALA A 20 4.08 0.85 2.44
CA ALA A 20 3.08 0.15 1.64
C ALA A 20 3.55 -1.25 1.25
N THR A 21 2.68 -2.24 1.48
CA THR A 21 2.84 -3.63 1.03
C THR A 21 1.51 -4.17 0.51
N SER A 22 1.54 -5.19 -0.35
CA SER A 22 0.34 -5.86 -0.84
C SER A 22 0.59 -7.37 -1.01
N SER A 23 -0.45 -8.17 -0.84
CA SER A 23 -0.42 -9.61 -1.17
C SER A 23 -0.92 -9.89 -2.59
N ASP A 24 -1.56 -8.91 -3.23
CA ASP A 24 -2.06 -9.03 -4.61
C ASP A 24 -0.96 -8.79 -5.65
N ILE A 25 0.13 -8.10 -5.26
CA ILE A 25 1.25 -7.75 -6.14
C ILE A 25 2.56 -8.06 -5.46
N ASP A 26 3.30 -9.00 -6.03
CA ASP A 26 4.65 -9.32 -5.58
C ASP A 26 5.62 -8.15 -5.86
N GLY A 27 6.53 -7.89 -4.92
CA GLY A 27 7.51 -6.81 -5.05
C GLY A 27 7.01 -5.40 -4.72
N LEU A 28 5.73 -5.21 -4.35
CA LEU A 28 5.26 -3.91 -3.86
C LEU A 28 5.79 -3.65 -2.44
N ALA A 29 6.86 -2.85 -2.35
CA ALA A 29 7.41 -2.34 -1.09
C ALA A 29 7.85 -0.89 -1.30
N LEU A 30 7.06 0.06 -0.79
CA LEU A 30 7.32 1.49 -0.94
C LEU A 30 7.19 2.20 0.39
N GLU A 31 7.93 3.29 0.57
CA GLU A 31 7.86 4.11 1.78
C GLU A 31 7.73 5.60 1.47
N ALA A 32 7.04 6.33 2.36
CA ALA A 32 6.97 7.79 2.30
C ALA A 32 6.64 8.42 3.66
N ALA A 33 7.05 9.67 3.86
CA ALA A 33 6.77 10.41 5.10
C ALA A 33 5.28 10.74 5.33
N SER A 34 4.40 10.54 4.34
CA SER A 34 2.97 10.86 4.42
C SER A 34 2.14 9.91 3.58
N VAL A 35 0.90 9.65 3.98
CA VAL A 35 -0.02 8.74 3.28
C VAL A 35 -0.27 9.22 1.84
N ASP A 36 -0.43 10.52 1.64
CA ASP A 36 -0.63 11.13 0.30
C ASP A 36 0.57 10.88 -0.62
N ALA A 37 1.78 11.15 -0.14
CA ALA A 37 3.01 10.87 -0.88
C ALA A 37 3.22 9.37 -1.14
N LEU A 38 2.79 8.50 -0.21
CA LEU A 38 2.83 7.05 -0.40
C LEU A 38 1.82 6.61 -1.46
N TYR A 39 0.62 7.18 -1.45
CA TYR A 39 -0.42 6.90 -2.43
C TYR A 39 0.06 7.21 -3.85
N ASP A 40 0.65 8.39 -4.06
CA ASP A 40 1.18 8.78 -5.37
C ASP A 40 2.30 7.84 -5.84
N LYS A 41 3.23 7.48 -4.94
CA LYS A 41 4.27 6.48 -5.24
C LYS A 41 3.69 5.12 -5.61
N VAL A 42 2.70 4.65 -4.87
CA VAL A 42 2.02 3.37 -5.14
C VAL A 42 1.33 3.44 -6.50
N ALA A 43 0.51 4.46 -6.75
CA ALA A 43 -0.21 4.63 -8.02
C ALA A 43 0.73 4.63 -9.23
N ASN A 44 1.91 5.24 -9.11
CA ASN A 44 2.92 5.27 -10.16
C ASN A 44 3.67 3.93 -10.33
N ALA A 45 3.87 3.17 -9.25
CA ALA A 45 4.60 1.89 -9.29
C ALA A 45 3.74 0.68 -9.66
N LEU A 46 2.43 0.72 -9.35
CA LEU A 46 1.49 -0.36 -9.66
C LEU A 46 1.52 -0.84 -11.11
N PRO A 47 1.45 0.04 -12.15
CA PRO A 47 1.44 -0.44 -13.54
C PRO A 47 2.72 -1.20 -13.89
N ASP A 48 3.89 -0.67 -13.51
CA ASP A 48 5.19 -1.30 -13.78
C ASP A 48 5.29 -2.67 -13.10
N LEU A 49 4.87 -2.77 -11.83
CA LEU A 49 4.84 -4.03 -11.10
C LEU A 49 3.84 -5.04 -11.67
N LEU A 50 2.68 -4.58 -12.16
CA LEU A 50 1.69 -5.46 -12.79
C LEU A 50 2.21 -6.02 -14.12
N GLU A 51 2.88 -5.20 -14.93
CA GLU A 51 3.53 -5.63 -16.17
C GLU A 51 4.69 -6.62 -15.90
N LEU A 52 5.55 -6.31 -14.93
CA LEU A 52 6.72 -7.13 -14.60
C LEU A 52 6.37 -8.50 -14.01
N ASN A 53 5.36 -8.56 -13.14
CA ASN A 53 4.97 -9.81 -12.49
C ASN A 53 4.08 -10.70 -13.37
N ASN A 54 3.60 -10.19 -14.52
CA ASN A 54 2.69 -10.89 -15.44
C ASN A 54 1.52 -11.54 -14.67
N ASN A 55 0.93 -10.78 -13.74
CA ASN A 55 -0.14 -11.24 -12.87
C ASN A 55 -1.42 -11.44 -13.70
N GLY A 56 -1.53 -12.61 -14.34
CA GLY A 56 -2.66 -12.97 -15.22
C GLY A 56 -4.03 -13.05 -14.53
N ASP A 57 -4.14 -12.63 -13.26
CA ASP A 57 -5.41 -12.42 -12.57
C ASP A 57 -6.02 -11.04 -12.86
N PHE A 58 -5.21 -10.07 -13.35
CA PHE A 58 -5.67 -8.72 -13.70
C PHE A 58 -5.75 -8.51 -15.21
N ASP A 59 -6.83 -7.90 -15.66
CA ASP A 59 -6.99 -7.48 -17.06
C ASP A 59 -6.23 -6.17 -17.29
N LEU A 60 -5.01 -6.27 -17.81
CA LEU A 60 -4.16 -5.10 -18.11
C LEU A 60 -4.68 -4.28 -19.31
N GLY A 61 -5.80 -4.67 -19.93
CA GLY A 61 -6.49 -3.93 -20.99
C GLY A 61 -7.44 -2.85 -20.48
N HIS A 62 -7.69 -2.79 -19.17
CA HIS A 62 -8.57 -1.81 -18.52
C HIS A 62 -7.92 -1.20 -17.28
N ASP A 63 -8.54 -0.12 -16.78
CA ASP A 63 -8.19 0.45 -15.47
C ASP A 63 -8.43 -0.58 -14.37
N VAL A 64 -7.39 -0.89 -13.59
CA VAL A 64 -7.48 -1.81 -12.46
C VAL A 64 -7.61 -0.98 -11.18
N PRO A 65 -8.75 -1.03 -10.49
CA PRO A 65 -8.91 -0.28 -9.26
C PRO A 65 -8.01 -0.84 -8.16
N PHE A 66 -7.49 0.05 -7.33
CA PHE A 66 -6.79 -0.32 -6.10
C PHE A 66 -7.35 0.45 -4.91
N HIS A 67 -7.23 -0.15 -3.73
CA HIS A 67 -7.61 0.47 -2.46
C HIS A 67 -6.39 0.48 -1.54
N MET A 68 -6.08 1.65 -0.97
CA MET A 68 -5.01 1.76 0.02
C MET A 68 -5.60 1.95 1.42
N VAL A 69 -5.30 1.02 2.32
CA VAL A 69 -5.69 1.09 3.74
C VAL A 69 -4.48 1.50 4.56
N ALA A 70 -4.52 2.72 5.11
CA ALA A 70 -3.50 3.21 6.04
C ALA A 70 -3.91 2.93 7.48
N ALA A 71 -3.07 2.23 8.24
CA ALA A 71 -3.27 1.94 9.64
C ALA A 71 -2.11 2.49 10.49
N LYS A 72 -2.44 3.25 11.53
CA LYS A 72 -1.48 3.71 12.55
C LYS A 72 -1.99 3.37 13.94
N THR A 73 -1.19 2.66 14.71
CA THR A 73 -1.54 2.25 16.08
C THR A 73 -1.01 3.27 17.08
N GLY A 74 -1.90 3.81 17.92
CA GLY A 74 -1.55 4.68 19.05
C GLY A 74 -1.76 3.98 20.40
N ARG A 75 -1.12 4.47 21.45
CA ARG A 75 -1.37 4.02 22.84
C ARG A 75 -2.00 5.15 23.65
N ILE A 76 -3.02 4.83 24.44
CA ILE A 76 -3.64 5.78 25.39
C ILE A 76 -2.91 5.63 26.73
N PRO A 77 -2.40 6.71 27.35
CA PRO A 77 -1.77 6.64 28.66
C PRO A 77 -2.79 6.20 29.72
N ALA A 78 -2.33 5.42 30.71
CA ALA A 78 -3.17 5.02 31.84
C ALA A 78 -3.56 6.25 32.67
N LEU A 79 -4.85 6.37 33.02
CA LEU A 79 -5.31 7.41 33.94
C LEU A 79 -4.74 7.14 35.33
N GLN A 80 -3.93 8.06 35.83
CA GLN A 80 -3.48 8.05 37.23
C GLN A 80 -4.61 8.68 38.07
N HIS A 81 -5.16 7.90 39.00
CA HIS A 81 -6.08 8.37 40.04
C HIS A 81 -5.39 8.33 41.39
#